data_AF-A0A480AW45-F1
#
_entry.id   AF-A0A480AW45-F1
#
_cell.length_a   1.000
_cell.length_b   1.000
_cell.length_c   1.000
_cell.angle_alpha   90.00
_cell.angle_beta   90.00
_cell.angle_gamma   90.00
#
_symmetry.space_group_name_H-M   'P 1'
#
loop_
_entity.id
_entity.type
_entity.pdbx_description
1 polymer ?
#
loop_
_entity_poly.entity_id
_entity_poly.type
_entity_poly.pdbx_seq_one_letter_code
_entity_poly.pdbx_strand_id
1 'polypeptide(L)'
;MWKMLFAGLVAAAVSTVAPAQAAAPNAATAEARPDVQQQRLALIQSLIGAGVLDRIERPRDIARVWVRPRFYAADFSEKRKIVGVVHAYFAQLHPGTDYVAVYDATSGKRVGRFSVQAGGLVMD
;
A
#
# COMPACT_ATOMS: atom_id res chain seq x y z
N MET A 1 14.25 -19.30 -63.71
CA MET A 1 15.72 -19.36 -63.79
C MET A 1 16.22 -18.03 -64.35
N TRP A 2 16.63 -17.08 -63.50
CA TRP A 2 17.54 -15.98 -63.86
C TRP A 2 18.11 -15.36 -62.57
N LYS A 3 19.44 -15.41 -62.42
CA LYS A 3 20.24 -14.71 -61.41
C LYS A 3 20.61 -13.33 -61.96
N MET A 4 20.42 -12.24 -61.22
CA MET A 4 21.31 -11.09 -61.37
C MET A 4 21.68 -10.50 -60.02
N LEU A 5 22.99 -10.48 -59.81
CA LEU A 5 23.72 -9.79 -58.77
C LEU A 5 23.73 -8.29 -59.04
N PHE A 6 23.58 -7.49 -57.99
CA PHE A 6 24.19 -6.16 -57.91
C PHE A 6 24.96 -6.06 -56.61
N ALA A 7 26.28 -5.85 -56.74
CA ALA A 7 27.16 -5.43 -55.66
C ALA A 7 27.22 -3.89 -55.68
N GLY A 8 27.08 -3.27 -54.51
CA GLY A 8 27.16 -1.82 -54.35
C GLY A 8 27.23 -1.44 -52.87
N LEU A 9 28.46 -1.32 -52.38
CA LEU A 9 28.91 -0.85 -51.07
C LEU A 9 28.47 0.61 -50.80
N VAL A 10 27.99 0.96 -49.59
CA VAL A 10 28.47 2.09 -48.73
C VAL A 10 27.96 1.88 -47.29
N ALA A 11 28.87 2.05 -46.33
CA ALA A 11 28.67 1.93 -44.89
C ALA A 11 27.88 3.10 -44.26
N ALA A 12 27.10 2.80 -43.22
CA ALA A 12 26.93 3.64 -42.05
C ALA A 12 26.35 2.80 -40.90
N ALA A 13 27.23 2.35 -40.00
CA ALA A 13 26.82 1.86 -38.71
C ALA A 13 26.34 3.05 -37.87
N VAL A 14 25.06 3.08 -37.55
CA VAL A 14 24.53 3.84 -36.43
C VAL A 14 23.81 2.86 -35.52
N SER A 15 24.51 2.49 -34.45
CA SER A 15 23.94 1.82 -33.28
C SER A 15 22.75 2.66 -32.80
N THR A 16 21.54 2.21 -33.09
CA THR A 16 20.35 2.78 -32.46
C THR A 16 20.35 2.28 -31.03
N VAL A 17 20.85 3.15 -30.16
CA VAL A 17 20.68 3.07 -28.71
C VAL A 17 19.21 2.81 -28.38
N ALA A 18 18.96 1.71 -27.67
CA ALA A 18 17.74 1.56 -26.91
C ALA A 18 17.65 2.66 -25.85
N PRO A 19 16.50 3.33 -25.70
CA PRO A 19 16.09 3.84 -24.41
C PRO A 19 15.27 2.75 -23.71
N ALA A 20 15.83 2.27 -22.60
CA ALA A 20 15.04 1.79 -21.49
C ALA A 20 14.02 2.86 -21.10
N GLN A 21 12.75 2.49 -20.96
CA GLN A 21 11.99 2.66 -19.71
C GLN A 21 10.61 2.04 -19.94
N ALA A 22 10.33 0.94 -19.25
CA ALA A 22 8.96 0.57 -18.96
C ALA A 22 8.28 1.78 -18.32
N ALA A 23 7.15 2.20 -18.86
CA ALA A 23 6.30 3.22 -18.26
C ALA A 23 5.93 2.73 -16.85
N ALA A 24 6.64 3.23 -15.83
CA ALA A 24 6.19 3.18 -14.46
C ALA A 24 4.79 3.82 -14.44
N PRO A 25 3.78 3.19 -13.83
CA PRO A 25 2.51 3.86 -13.64
C PRO A 25 2.80 5.14 -12.87
N ASN A 26 2.37 6.26 -13.44
CA ASN A 26 2.52 7.59 -12.90
C ASN A 26 2.46 7.56 -11.37
N ALA A 27 3.57 7.96 -10.75
CA ALA A 27 3.57 8.58 -9.44
C ALA A 27 2.79 9.89 -9.53
N ALA A 28 1.50 9.80 -9.88
CA ALA A 28 0.52 10.83 -9.65
C ALA A 28 0.49 10.98 -8.15
N THR A 29 1.23 11.98 -7.71
CA THR A 29 1.07 12.78 -6.52
C THR A 29 -0.12 12.26 -5.71
N ALA A 30 0.16 11.61 -4.58
CA ALA A 30 -0.84 11.29 -3.58
C ALA A 30 -1.35 12.59 -2.94
N GLU A 31 -1.80 13.52 -3.78
CA GLU A 31 -2.60 14.66 -3.39
C GLU A 31 -3.80 14.10 -2.66
N ALA A 32 -4.14 14.78 -1.58
CA ALA A 32 -5.25 14.48 -0.73
C ALA A 32 -6.56 14.58 -1.51
N ARG A 33 -6.83 13.63 -2.40
CA ARG A 33 -8.08 13.60 -3.13
C ARG A 33 -9.17 13.17 -2.12
N PRO A 34 -10.17 14.02 -1.86
CA PRO A 34 -11.15 13.79 -0.80
C PRO A 34 -11.97 12.51 -1.03
N ASP A 35 -12.16 12.13 -2.29
CA ASP A 35 -12.74 10.84 -2.72
C ASP A 35 -11.98 9.64 -2.14
N VAL A 36 -10.65 9.64 -2.16
CA VAL A 36 -9.82 8.54 -1.67
C VAL A 36 -9.91 8.41 -0.15
N GLN A 37 -10.01 9.52 0.58
CA GLN A 37 -10.19 9.49 2.04
C GLN A 37 -11.57 8.99 2.45
N GLN A 38 -12.62 9.42 1.73
CA GLN A 38 -13.96 8.89 1.94
C GLN A 38 -14.04 7.39 1.66
N GLN A 39 -13.37 6.90 0.60
CA GLN A 39 -13.28 5.48 0.31
C GLN A 39 -12.54 4.69 1.41
N ARG A 40 -11.42 5.22 1.92
CA ARG A 40 -10.69 4.61 3.05
C ARG A 40 -11.55 4.55 4.30
N LEU A 41 -12.28 5.63 4.62
CA LEU A 41 -13.18 5.68 5.76
C LEU A 41 -14.33 4.67 5.61
N ALA A 42 -14.96 4.60 4.44
CA ALA A 42 -16.03 3.65 4.16
C ALA A 42 -15.53 2.20 4.28
N LEU A 43 -14.33 1.90 3.79
CA LEU A 43 -13.71 0.58 3.95
C LEU A 43 -13.46 0.27 5.43
N ILE A 44 -12.90 1.21 6.21
CA ILE A 44 -12.71 1.05 7.66
C ILE A 44 -14.04 0.76 8.36
N GLN A 45 -15.09 1.54 8.07
CA GLN A 45 -16.42 1.33 8.65
C GLN A 45 -17.00 -0.03 8.27
N SER A 46 -16.81 -0.48 7.03
CA SER A 46 -17.24 -1.82 6.60
C SER A 46 -16.51 -2.94 7.35
N LEU A 47 -15.21 -2.77 7.64
CA LEU A 47 -14.42 -3.74 8.41
C LEU A 47 -14.84 -3.79 9.88
N ILE A 48 -15.26 -2.65 10.45
CA ILE A 48 -15.88 -2.59 11.77
C ILE A 48 -17.23 -3.32 11.75
N GLY A 49 -18.10 -3.00 10.79
CA GLY A 49 -19.41 -3.65 10.64
C GLY A 49 -19.32 -5.15 10.38
N ALA A 50 -18.29 -5.61 9.67
CA ALA A 50 -18.01 -7.03 9.41
C ALA A 50 -17.37 -7.77 10.60
N GLY A 51 -17.08 -7.07 11.70
CA GLY A 51 -16.45 -7.63 12.89
C GLY A 51 -14.99 -8.05 12.69
N VAL A 52 -14.28 -7.43 11.75
CA VAL A 52 -12.83 -7.61 11.57
C VAL A 52 -12.08 -6.66 12.49
N LEU A 53 -12.51 -5.40 12.50
CA LEU A 53 -12.07 -4.38 13.46
C LEU A 53 -13.15 -4.22 14.53
N ASP A 54 -12.73 -3.84 15.73
CA ASP A 54 -13.63 -3.46 16.82
C ASP A 54 -13.85 -1.95 16.81
N ARG A 55 -12.76 -1.20 16.95
CA ARG A 55 -12.74 0.27 16.96
C ARG A 55 -11.35 0.78 16.61
N ILE A 56 -11.27 2.08 16.35
CA ILE A 56 -10.00 2.77 16.17
C ILE A 56 -9.96 3.95 17.13
N GLU A 57 -8.88 4.05 17.89
CA GLU A 57 -8.63 5.12 18.84
C GLU A 57 -7.39 5.89 18.42
N ARG A 58 -7.34 7.19 18.70
CA ARG A 58 -6.13 8.00 18.50
C ARG A 58 -5.77 8.78 19.76
N PRO A 59 -5.21 8.13 20.79
CA PRO A 59 -4.67 8.83 21.94
C PRO A 59 -3.40 9.59 21.53
N ARG A 60 -3.45 10.93 21.61
CA ARG A 60 -2.38 11.84 21.16
C ARG A 60 -2.04 11.60 19.69
N ASP A 61 -0.86 11.07 19.41
CA ASP A 61 -0.28 11.02 18.07
C ASP A 61 -0.18 9.60 17.49
N ILE A 62 -0.64 8.58 18.23
CA ILE A 62 -0.56 7.18 17.80
C ILE A 62 -1.97 6.68 17.50
N ALA A 63 -2.16 6.19 16.27
CA ALA A 63 -3.37 5.46 15.92
C ALA A 63 -3.32 4.04 16.51
N ARG A 64 -4.34 3.66 17.27
CA ARG A 64 -4.54 2.32 17.84
C ARG A 64 -5.71 1.65 17.12
N VAL A 65 -5.44 0.56 16.44
CA VAL A 65 -6.48 -0.28 15.83
C VAL A 65 -6.76 -1.46 16.75
N TRP A 66 -8.03 -1.64 17.10
CA TRP A 66 -8.49 -2.77 17.89
C TRP A 66 -9.07 -3.82 16.93
N VAL A 67 -8.49 -5.02 16.94
CA VAL A 67 -8.87 -6.11 16.04
C VAL A 67 -9.68 -7.18 16.78
N ARG A 68 -10.55 -7.86 16.05
CA ARG A 68 -11.41 -8.95 16.56
C ARG A 68 -10.92 -10.31 16.06
N PRO A 69 -11.42 -11.45 16.59
CA PRO A 69 -11.00 -12.80 16.19
C PRO A 69 -10.94 -13.04 14.67
N ARG A 70 -11.86 -12.45 13.90
CA ARG A 70 -11.91 -12.57 12.43
C ARG A 70 -10.67 -12.01 11.72
N PHE A 71 -10.00 -11.01 12.31
CA PHE A 71 -8.73 -10.49 11.79
C PHE A 71 -7.64 -11.57 11.80
N TYR A 72 -7.62 -12.44 12.80
CA TYR A 72 -6.60 -13.49 12.89
C TYR A 72 -6.79 -14.61 11.87
N ALA A 73 -8.03 -14.83 11.42
CA ALA A 73 -8.37 -15.80 10.38
C ALA A 73 -7.90 -15.38 8.98
N ALA A 74 -7.71 -14.07 8.75
CA ALA A 74 -7.16 -13.55 7.50
C ALA A 74 -5.69 -13.93 7.30
N ASP A 75 -5.24 -14.03 6.06
CA ASP A 75 -3.82 -14.25 5.77
C ASP A 75 -2.98 -13.01 6.12
N PHE A 76 -1.65 -13.16 6.16
CA PHE A 76 -0.76 -12.06 6.53
C PHE A 76 -0.80 -10.89 5.52
N SER A 77 -1.03 -11.17 4.25
CA SER A 77 -1.14 -10.14 3.20
C SER A 77 -2.41 -9.30 3.42
N GLU A 78 -3.52 -9.94 3.72
CA GLU A 78 -4.79 -9.31 4.02
C GLU A 78 -4.74 -8.50 5.33
N LYS A 79 -4.17 -9.06 6.40
CA LYS A 79 -3.88 -8.34 7.66
C LYS A 79 -3.10 -7.05 7.38
N ARG A 80 -2.03 -7.16 6.58
CA ARG A 80 -1.19 -6.02 6.20
C ARG A 80 -1.96 -4.96 5.41
N LYS A 81 -2.83 -5.37 4.47
CA LYS A 81 -3.69 -4.45 3.71
C LYS A 81 -4.67 -3.72 4.62
N ILE A 82 -5.35 -4.45 5.51
CA ILE A 82 -6.30 -3.88 6.48
C ILE A 82 -5.62 -2.79 7.32
N VAL A 83 -4.50 -3.13 7.98
CA VAL A 83 -3.81 -2.15 8.84
C VAL A 83 -3.16 -1.03 8.02
N GLY A 84 -2.72 -1.32 6.78
CA GLY A 84 -2.19 -0.33 5.85
C GLY A 84 -3.22 0.72 5.42
N VAL A 85 -4.48 0.33 5.21
CA VAL A 85 -5.59 1.27 4.93
C VAL A 85 -5.82 2.19 6.13
N VAL A 86 -5.82 1.64 7.35
CA VAL A 86 -5.94 2.43 8.58
C VAL A 86 -4.79 3.43 8.68
N HIS A 87 -3.55 2.98 8.48
CA HIS A 87 -2.39 3.86 8.45
C HIS A 87 -2.53 4.97 7.40
N ALA A 88 -2.88 4.64 6.16
CA ALA A 88 -3.01 5.62 5.07
C ALA A 88 -4.13 6.65 5.32
N TYR A 89 -5.19 6.26 6.03
CA TYR A 89 -6.23 7.18 6.47
C TYR A 89 -5.67 8.21 7.48
N PHE A 90 -5.04 7.74 8.56
CA PHE A 90 -4.53 8.63 9.61
C PHE A 90 -3.29 9.42 9.22
N ALA A 91 -2.38 8.84 8.42
CA ALA A 91 -1.19 9.54 7.93
C ALA A 91 -1.54 10.76 7.09
N GLN A 92 -2.67 10.73 6.36
CA GLN A 92 -3.11 11.90 5.59
C GLN A 92 -3.78 12.96 6.46
N LEU A 93 -4.57 12.56 7.46
CA LEU A 93 -5.22 13.51 8.38
C LEU A 93 -4.22 14.13 9.38
N HIS A 94 -3.18 13.37 9.73
CA HIS A 94 -2.19 13.71 10.74
C HIS A 94 -0.80 13.32 10.24
N PRO A 95 -0.08 14.24 9.59
CA PRO A 95 1.22 13.97 8.96
C PRO A 95 2.36 13.59 9.93
N GLY A 96 2.11 13.47 11.24
CA GLY A 96 3.04 12.92 12.24
C GLY A 96 2.73 11.48 12.68
N THR A 97 1.79 10.79 12.01
CA THR A 97 1.45 9.40 12.36
C THR A 97 2.50 8.44 11.76
N ASP A 98 3.53 8.10 12.52
CA ASP A 98 4.63 7.25 12.06
C ASP A 98 4.30 5.74 12.08
N TYR A 99 3.35 5.33 12.93
CA TYR A 99 2.94 3.94 13.03
C TYR A 99 1.51 3.78 13.59
N VAL A 100 0.93 2.62 13.30
CA VAL A 100 -0.34 2.14 13.87
C VAL A 100 -0.03 0.99 14.83
N ALA A 101 -0.51 1.08 16.07
CA ALA A 101 -0.43 -0.01 17.04
C ALA A 101 -1.66 -0.92 16.91
N VAL A 102 -1.44 -2.23 16.82
CA VAL A 102 -2.51 -3.23 16.69
C VAL A 102 -2.77 -3.86 18.05
N TYR A 103 -4.01 -3.77 18.53
CA TYR A 103 -4.45 -4.32 19.81
C TYR A 103 -5.51 -5.39 19.61
N ASP A 104 -5.44 -6.47 20.38
CA ASP A 104 -6.52 -7.44 20.45
C ASP A 104 -7.65 -6.89 21.34
N ALA A 105 -8.86 -6.81 20.77
CA ALA A 105 -10.03 -6.29 21.48
C ALA A 105 -10.47 -7.16 22.67
N THR A 106 -10.13 -8.46 22.64
CA THR A 106 -10.55 -9.41 23.67
C THR A 106 -9.67 -9.33 24.91
N SER A 107 -8.35 -9.27 24.72
CA SER A 107 -7.34 -9.36 25.77
C SER A 107 -6.76 -8.01 26.20
N GLY A 108 -6.98 -6.94 25.43
CA GLY A 108 -6.41 -5.63 25.74
C GLY A 108 -4.93 -5.50 25.36
N LYS A 109 -4.31 -6.55 24.83
CA LYS A 109 -2.86 -6.59 24.57
C LYS A 109 -2.53 -6.05 23.19
N ARG A 110 -1.37 -5.39 23.07
CA ARG A 110 -0.78 -5.12 21.76
C ARG A 110 -0.32 -6.44 21.15
N VAL A 111 -0.68 -6.67 19.89
CA VAL A 111 -0.38 -7.88 19.12
C VAL A 111 0.40 -7.57 17.84
N GLY A 112 0.77 -6.31 17.63
CA GLY A 112 1.57 -5.92 16.50
C GLY A 112 1.64 -4.42 16.30
N ARG A 113 2.37 -4.04 15.25
CA ARG A 113 2.53 -2.67 14.80
C ARG A 113 2.66 -2.63 13.28
N PHE A 114 2.19 -1.55 12.69
CA PHE A 114 2.39 -1.27 11.27
C PHE A 114 3.10 0.07 11.11
N SER A 115 4.16 0.09 10.32
CA SER A 115 4.81 1.33 9.88
C SER A 115 5.34 1.16 8.46
N VAL A 116 5.10 2.15 7.61
CA VAL A 116 5.65 2.16 6.24
C VAL A 116 7.18 2.24 6.29
N GLN A 117 7.73 3.01 7.24
CA GLN A 117 9.17 3.19 7.42
C GLN A 117 9.87 1.91 7.91
N ALA A 118 9.17 1.08 8.70
CA ALA A 118 9.72 -0.15 9.29
C ALA A 118 9.41 -1.42 8.46
N GLY A 119 8.97 -1.31 7.20
CA GLY A 119 8.73 -2.45 6.32
C GLY A 119 7.33 -3.07 6.36
N GLY A 120 6.37 -2.42 7.02
CA GLY A 120 4.96 -2.81 7.04
C GLY A 120 4.47 -3.38 8.37
N LEU A 121 3.59 -4.39 8.32
CA LEU A 121 3.03 -5.04 9.50
C LEU A 121 4.06 -5.98 10.14
N VAL A 122 4.22 -5.87 11.45
CA VAL A 122 4.91 -6.83 12.30
C VAL A 122 3.92 -7.27 13.38
N MET A 123 3.73 -8.57 13.54
CA MET A 123 2.88 -9.14 14.60
C MET A 123 3.78 -9.61 15.74
N ASP A 124 3.33 -9.38 16.97
CA ASP A 124 4.00 -9.76 18.23
C ASP A 124 3.63 -11.21 18.66
#